data_AF-A0A8H4UZS8-F1
#
_entry.id   AF-A0A8H4UZS8-F1
#
_cell.length_a   1.000
_cell.length_b   1.000
_cell.length_c   1.000
_cell.angle_alpha   90.00
_cell.angle_beta   90.00
_cell.angle_gamma   90.00
#
_symmetry.space_group_name_H-M   'P 1'
#
loop_
_entity.id
_entity.type
_entity.pdbx_description
1 polymer ?
#
loop_
_entity_poly.entity_id
_entity_poly.type
_entity_poly.pdbx_seq_one_letter_code
_entity_poly.pdbx_strand_id
1 'polypeptide(L)'
;AVSLPKSDSVLWDSGYARQQALSNLAGLCLFHPEICLTIERPLELGADAASGDICLVLSSWLRENGGCENAQKALRGRVKSCLELLSDDDPTNDGDAWLELFKTLLMDPDSDEDLSGALYMLKTWRRMITSSESTESNDKYEDIEESDEIELGNDTEEGFAEEERAPRANQMEDDIVDDIIWFAEGSRTPRGYGESYTACPNCALQVTSVSDWYFCRSCPHTVLCPSCYADIKSGHAQDHLLSQHVPQTCNSQHNFYYTGKPLRLSECEELGKVRFSSSESGEVKTLWVEEWKDQLAEKWRTKDFEFEGGFSAWCMNVLPELQRDRWACLFKE
;
A
#
# COMPACT_ATOMS: atom_id res chain seq x y z
N ALA A 1 30.29 35.60 14.29
CA ALA A 1 29.96 34.64 13.23
C ALA A 1 28.70 33.91 13.66
N VAL A 2 27.62 34.02 12.91
CA VAL A 2 26.37 33.28 13.19
C VAL A 2 26.58 31.88 12.65
N SER A 3 26.65 30.89 13.52
CA SER A 3 26.67 29.49 13.12
C SER A 3 25.28 29.14 12.61
N LEU A 4 25.15 28.88 11.31
CA LEU A 4 23.94 28.29 10.78
C LEU A 4 23.78 26.88 11.39
N PRO A 5 22.55 26.46 11.74
CA PRO A 5 22.29 25.10 12.16
C PRO A 5 22.74 24.15 11.05
N LYS A 6 23.41 23.06 11.43
CA LYS A 6 23.75 21.97 10.50
C LYS A 6 22.42 21.55 9.86
N SER A 7 22.30 21.75 8.54
CA SER A 7 21.23 21.16 7.76
C SER A 7 21.32 19.66 7.98
N ASP A 8 20.33 19.08 8.65
CA ASP A 8 20.09 17.65 8.54
C ASP A 8 19.95 17.39 7.04
N SER A 9 20.86 16.58 6.49
CA SER A 9 20.80 16.23 5.09
C SER A 9 19.49 15.47 4.90
N VAL A 10 18.53 16.08 4.22
CA VAL A 10 17.35 15.38 3.72
C VAL A 10 17.90 14.26 2.83
N LEU A 11 17.93 13.04 3.36
CA LEU A 11 18.24 11.84 2.62
C LEU A 11 17.08 11.63 1.66
N TRP A 12 17.21 12.19 0.45
CA TRP A 12 16.31 11.87 -0.64
C TRP A 12 16.45 10.37 -0.89
N ASP A 13 15.36 9.62 -0.74
CA ASP A 13 15.33 8.23 -1.19
C ASP A 13 15.38 8.20 -2.73
N SER A 14 16.61 8.22 -3.24
CA SER A 14 16.90 8.16 -4.67
C SER A 14 16.50 6.82 -5.29
N GLY A 15 16.32 5.77 -4.49
CA GLY A 15 15.93 4.44 -4.95
C GLY A 15 14.47 4.43 -5.42
N TYR A 16 13.56 4.83 -4.54
CA TYR A 16 12.13 4.91 -4.87
C TYR A 16 11.84 5.84 -6.06
N ALA A 17 12.41 7.05 -6.05
CA ALA A 17 12.22 8.01 -7.14
C ALA A 17 12.73 7.47 -8.48
N ARG A 18 13.84 6.72 -8.48
CA ARG A 18 14.38 6.07 -9.69
C ARG A 18 13.44 4.97 -10.18
N GLN A 19 12.95 4.10 -9.29
CA GLN A 19 12.02 3.03 -9.67
C GLN A 19 10.71 3.59 -10.26
N GLN A 20 10.15 4.63 -9.64
CA GLN A 20 8.98 5.33 -10.16
C GLN A 20 9.24 5.93 -11.56
N ALA A 21 10.40 6.57 -11.75
CA ALA A 21 10.78 7.13 -13.05
C ALA A 21 10.93 6.05 -14.13
N LEU A 22 11.56 4.91 -13.82
CA LEU A 22 11.68 3.77 -14.74
C LEU A 22 10.30 3.19 -15.10
N SER A 23 9.42 3.04 -14.11
CA SER A 23 8.05 2.56 -14.32
C SER A 23 7.25 3.51 -15.21
N ASN A 24 7.36 4.83 -14.99
CA ASN A 24 6.73 5.85 -15.83
C ASN A 24 7.27 5.83 -17.27
N LEU A 25 8.59 5.67 -17.45
CA LEU A 25 9.20 5.55 -18.78
C LEU A 25 8.74 4.29 -19.52
N ALA A 26 8.59 3.16 -18.81
CA ALA A 26 8.00 1.96 -19.37
C ALA A 26 6.53 2.18 -19.76
N GLY A 27 5.78 2.94 -18.97
CA GLY A 27 4.41 3.36 -19.32
C GLY A 27 4.37 4.12 -20.65
N LEU A 28 5.22 5.13 -20.81
CA LEU A 28 5.34 5.90 -22.06
C LEU A 28 5.81 5.03 -23.23
N CYS A 29 6.68 4.05 -22.98
CA CYS A 29 7.14 3.10 -23.99
C CYS A 29 5.99 2.28 -24.56
N LEU A 30 5.15 1.75 -23.67
CA LEU A 30 4.17 0.73 -23.97
C LEU A 30 2.81 1.30 -24.41
N PHE A 31 2.33 2.34 -23.74
CA PHE A 31 0.99 2.90 -23.93
C PHE A 31 0.94 4.10 -24.89
N HIS A 32 2.08 4.76 -25.13
CA HIS A 32 2.13 6.00 -25.91
C HIS A 32 3.09 5.91 -27.11
N PRO A 33 2.83 5.02 -28.09
CA PRO A 33 3.70 4.83 -29.25
C PRO A 33 3.88 6.10 -30.10
N GLU A 34 2.95 7.04 -30.02
CA GLU A 34 2.98 8.34 -30.69
C GLU A 34 4.05 9.30 -30.15
N ILE A 35 4.48 9.12 -28.90
CA ILE A 35 5.52 9.96 -28.30
C ILE A 35 6.87 9.49 -28.84
N CYS A 36 7.57 10.33 -29.61
CA CYS A 36 8.92 10.06 -30.05
C CYS A 36 9.89 10.14 -28.87
N LEU A 37 10.52 9.02 -28.54
CA LEU A 37 11.52 8.93 -27.49
C LEU A 37 12.90 8.92 -28.14
N THR A 38 13.56 10.08 -28.17
CA THR A 38 14.95 10.19 -28.64
C THR A 38 15.86 10.24 -27.42
N ILE A 39 16.41 9.10 -27.05
CA ILE A 39 17.42 9.02 -25.98
C ILE A 39 18.77 8.71 -26.62
N GLU A 40 19.80 9.50 -26.28
CA GLU A 40 21.15 9.31 -26.81
C GLU A 40 21.79 8.00 -26.35
N ARG A 41 21.42 7.49 -25.17
CA ARG A 41 21.90 6.24 -24.58
C ARG A 41 20.80 5.53 -23.79
N PRO A 42 20.49 4.26 -24.12
CA PRO A 42 19.54 3.47 -23.34
C PRO A 42 19.93 3.40 -21.86
N LEU A 43 18.94 3.45 -20.99
CA LEU A 43 19.07 3.35 -19.54
C LEU A 43 19.35 1.89 -19.15
N GLU A 44 20.34 1.72 -18.26
CA GLU A 44 20.68 0.40 -17.72
C GLU A 44 19.64 0.00 -16.67
N LEU A 45 18.98 -1.13 -16.93
CA LEU A 45 18.08 -1.75 -15.97
C LEU A 45 18.93 -2.53 -14.96
N GLY A 46 18.86 -2.14 -13.68
CA GLY A 46 19.55 -2.85 -12.62
C GLY A 46 19.01 -4.27 -12.43
N ALA A 47 19.74 -5.10 -11.68
CA ALA A 47 19.30 -6.44 -11.32
C ALA A 47 17.96 -6.44 -10.56
N ASP A 48 17.65 -5.35 -9.86
CA ASP A 48 16.41 -5.09 -9.15
C ASP A 48 15.22 -4.77 -10.07
N ALA A 49 15.44 -4.50 -11.36
CA ALA A 49 14.35 -4.22 -12.30
C ALA A 49 13.35 -5.37 -12.40
N ALA A 50 13.80 -6.62 -12.23
CA ALA A 50 12.96 -7.81 -12.24
C ALA A 50 11.97 -7.89 -11.07
N SER A 51 12.22 -7.15 -9.98
CA SER A 51 11.34 -7.01 -8.81
C SER A 51 10.81 -5.57 -8.65
N GLY A 52 11.12 -4.66 -9.56
CA GLY A 52 10.71 -3.26 -9.51
C GLY A 52 9.33 -2.98 -10.12
N ASP A 53 8.83 -1.75 -9.92
CA ASP A 53 7.48 -1.32 -10.34
C ASP A 53 7.28 -1.28 -11.86
N ILE A 54 8.36 -1.38 -12.63
CA ILE A 54 8.31 -1.57 -14.08
C ILE A 54 7.54 -2.85 -14.46
N CYS A 55 7.64 -3.90 -13.62
CA CYS A 55 6.92 -5.16 -13.83
C CYS A 55 5.40 -5.00 -13.68
N LEU A 56 4.92 -4.09 -12.82
CA LEU A 56 3.48 -3.81 -12.70
C LEU A 56 2.92 -3.22 -13.99
N VAL A 57 3.64 -2.26 -14.58
CA VAL A 57 3.24 -1.59 -15.82
C VAL A 57 3.26 -2.56 -17.00
N LEU A 58 4.31 -3.38 -17.12
CA LEU A 58 4.38 -4.45 -18.13
C LEU A 58 3.25 -5.46 -17.98
N SER A 59 2.96 -5.91 -16.75
CA SER A 59 1.87 -6.83 -16.49
C SER A 59 0.52 -6.27 -16.93
N SER A 60 0.24 -5.01 -16.55
CA SER A 60 -0.98 -4.29 -16.98
C SER A 60 -1.11 -4.29 -18.50
N TRP A 61 -0.06 -3.84 -19.19
CA TRP A 61 -0.07 -3.72 -20.65
C TRP A 61 -0.24 -5.07 -21.34
N LEU A 62 0.51 -6.10 -20.90
CA LEU A 62 0.43 -7.45 -21.47
C LEU A 62 -0.97 -8.02 -21.31
N ARG A 63 -1.61 -7.82 -20.16
CA ARG A 63 -2.97 -8.30 -19.90
C ARG A 63 -4.00 -7.61 -20.78
N GLU A 64 -3.92 -6.30 -20.93
CA GLU A 64 -4.80 -5.53 -21.82
C GLU A 64 -4.65 -5.93 -23.30
N ASN A 65 -3.50 -6.50 -23.67
CA ASN A 65 -3.21 -7.03 -25.00
C ASN A 65 -3.35 -8.56 -25.10
N GLY A 66 -4.03 -9.21 -24.14
CA GLY A 66 -4.37 -10.65 -24.17
C GLY A 66 -3.23 -11.61 -23.78
N GLY A 67 -2.09 -11.10 -23.33
CA GLY A 67 -0.92 -11.86 -22.92
C GLY A 67 -0.93 -12.28 -21.45
N CYS A 68 -2.01 -12.89 -20.95
CA CYS A 68 -2.20 -13.19 -19.52
C CYS A 68 -1.05 -13.99 -18.88
N GLU A 69 -0.53 -15.02 -19.57
CA GLU A 69 0.60 -15.83 -19.06
C GLU A 69 1.88 -14.99 -18.89
N ASN A 70 2.17 -14.12 -19.86
CA ASN A 70 3.33 -13.24 -19.79
C ASN A 70 3.12 -12.11 -18.76
N ALA A 71 1.89 -11.62 -18.61
CA ALA A 71 1.54 -10.64 -17.59
C ALA A 71 1.80 -11.21 -16.17
N GLN A 72 1.35 -12.44 -15.92
CA GLN A 72 1.66 -13.12 -14.66
C GLN A 72 3.16 -13.37 -14.51
N LYS A 73 3.85 -13.81 -15.59
CA LYS A 73 5.31 -14.02 -15.56
C LYS A 73 6.09 -12.74 -15.21
N ALA A 74 5.64 -11.58 -15.66
CA ALA A 74 6.23 -10.28 -15.33
C ALA A 74 6.29 -10.03 -13.82
N LEU A 75 5.28 -10.50 -13.08
CA LEU A 75 5.11 -10.26 -11.64
C LEU A 75 5.84 -11.28 -10.76
N ARG A 76 6.28 -12.42 -11.29
CA ARG A 76 6.90 -13.50 -10.50
C ARG A 76 8.14 -13.07 -9.73
N GLY A 77 8.99 -12.25 -10.35
CA GLY A 77 10.19 -11.71 -9.69
C GLY A 77 9.85 -10.82 -8.49
N ARG A 78 8.75 -10.06 -8.59
CA ARG A 78 8.23 -9.25 -7.47
C ARG A 78 7.72 -10.13 -6.34
N VAL A 79 6.90 -11.14 -6.64
CA VAL A 79 6.39 -12.08 -5.61
C VAL A 79 7.56 -12.78 -4.91
N LYS A 80 8.55 -13.26 -5.66
CA LYS A 80 9.76 -13.88 -5.10
C LYS A 80 10.47 -12.93 -4.12
N SER A 81 10.76 -11.70 -4.56
CA SER A 81 11.47 -10.71 -3.75
C SER A 81 10.69 -10.33 -2.47
N CYS A 82 9.37 -10.21 -2.55
CA CYS A 82 8.56 -9.91 -1.37
C CYS A 82 8.58 -11.07 -0.37
N LEU A 83 8.48 -12.32 -0.85
CA LEU A 83 8.53 -13.50 0.01
C LEU A 83 9.90 -13.70 0.67
N GLU A 84 10.99 -13.36 -0.02
CA GLU A 84 12.34 -13.38 0.53
C GLU A 84 12.50 -12.36 1.66
N LEU A 85 12.02 -11.13 1.49
CA LEU A 85 12.02 -10.10 2.55
C LEU A 85 11.18 -10.54 3.75
N LEU A 86 9.95 -10.99 3.52
CA LEU A 86 9.04 -11.45 4.58
C LEU A 86 9.49 -12.72 5.31
N SER A 87 10.57 -13.36 4.85
CA SER A 87 11.13 -14.57 5.45
C SER A 87 12.55 -14.34 5.97
N ASP A 88 13.06 -13.11 5.90
CA ASP A 88 14.32 -12.76 6.52
C ASP A 88 14.14 -12.51 8.04
N ASP A 89 15.25 -12.25 8.72
CA ASP A 89 15.27 -12.01 10.17
C ASP A 89 15.07 -10.52 10.53
N ASP A 90 14.80 -9.65 9.54
CA ASP A 90 14.71 -8.19 9.67
C ASP A 90 13.26 -7.67 9.54
N PRO A 91 12.51 -7.57 10.66
CA PRO A 91 11.12 -7.12 10.64
C PRO A 91 10.95 -5.64 10.25
N THR A 92 12.05 -4.89 10.06
CA THR A 92 11.97 -3.47 9.69
C THR A 92 11.55 -3.25 8.24
N ASN A 93 11.67 -4.27 7.39
CA ASN A 93 11.30 -4.23 5.98
C ASN A 93 9.94 -4.88 5.67
N ASP A 94 9.32 -5.55 6.66
CA ASP A 94 8.08 -6.33 6.48
C ASP A 94 6.94 -5.49 5.92
N GLY A 95 6.79 -4.24 6.39
CA GLY A 95 5.72 -3.34 5.93
C GLY A 95 5.79 -3.02 4.45
N ASP A 96 6.99 -2.70 3.98
CA ASP A 96 7.28 -2.45 2.57
C ASP A 96 7.05 -3.73 1.76
N ALA A 97 7.52 -4.87 2.25
CA ALA A 97 7.33 -6.15 1.57
C ALA A 97 5.84 -6.56 1.45
N TRP A 98 5.03 -6.33 2.49
CA TRP A 98 3.58 -6.54 2.45
C TRP A 98 2.88 -5.59 1.46
N LEU A 99 3.27 -4.32 1.45
CA LEU A 99 2.72 -3.34 0.51
C LEU A 99 3.06 -3.71 -0.94
N GLU A 100 4.30 -4.06 -1.21
CA GLU A 100 4.78 -4.45 -2.53
C GLU A 100 4.12 -5.75 -3.01
N LEU A 101 3.90 -6.71 -2.09
CA LEU A 101 3.14 -7.92 -2.38
C LEU A 101 1.68 -7.60 -2.71
N PHE A 102 1.03 -6.74 -1.93
CA PHE A 102 -0.33 -6.28 -2.18
C PHE A 102 -0.46 -5.64 -3.58
N LYS A 103 0.41 -4.68 -3.93
CA LYS A 103 0.42 -4.05 -5.25
C LYS A 103 0.66 -5.07 -6.38
N THR A 104 1.53 -6.05 -6.14
CA THR A 104 1.84 -7.09 -7.12
C THR A 104 0.63 -7.98 -7.40
N LEU A 105 -0.03 -8.48 -6.35
CA LEU A 105 -1.22 -9.31 -6.47
C LEU A 105 -2.42 -8.54 -7.01
N LEU A 106 -2.50 -7.23 -6.76
CA LEU A 106 -3.54 -6.36 -7.30
C LEU A 106 -3.57 -6.35 -8.84
N MET A 107 -2.40 -6.49 -9.47
CA MET A 107 -2.26 -6.53 -10.93
C MET A 107 -2.63 -7.89 -11.55
N ASP A 108 -2.90 -8.91 -10.72
CA ASP A 108 -3.34 -10.23 -11.14
C ASP A 108 -4.75 -10.55 -10.64
N PRO A 109 -5.81 -10.30 -11.44
CA PRO A 109 -7.18 -10.56 -11.02
C PRO A 109 -7.49 -12.00 -10.61
N ASP A 110 -6.68 -12.97 -11.07
CA ASP A 110 -6.80 -14.38 -10.72
C ASP A 110 -6.22 -14.69 -9.32
N SER A 111 -5.73 -13.68 -8.62
CA SER A 111 -5.12 -13.77 -7.27
C SER A 111 -5.89 -12.98 -6.21
N ASP A 112 -7.20 -12.76 -6.38
CA ASP A 112 -8.05 -11.99 -5.45
C ASP A 112 -8.07 -12.55 -4.00
N GLU A 113 -8.00 -13.88 -3.85
CA GLU A 113 -7.89 -14.51 -2.53
C GLU A 113 -6.57 -14.12 -1.85
N ASP A 114 -5.44 -14.31 -2.55
CA ASP A 114 -4.11 -13.94 -2.03
C ASP A 114 -3.97 -12.43 -1.81
N LEU A 115 -4.55 -11.62 -2.70
CA LEU A 115 -4.60 -10.16 -2.58
C LEU A 115 -5.28 -9.75 -1.28
N SER A 116 -6.39 -10.40 -0.94
CA SER A 116 -7.13 -10.14 0.29
C SER A 116 -6.31 -10.54 1.53
N GLY A 117 -5.55 -11.65 1.45
CA GLY A 117 -4.60 -12.05 2.47
C GLY A 117 -3.47 -11.03 2.67
N ALA A 118 -2.86 -10.55 1.59
CA ALA A 118 -1.82 -9.51 1.64
C ALA A 118 -2.34 -8.20 2.22
N LEU A 119 -3.54 -7.76 1.82
CA LEU A 119 -4.17 -6.58 2.38
C LEU A 119 -4.47 -6.74 3.88
N TYR A 120 -4.95 -7.90 4.29
CA TYR A 120 -5.18 -8.21 5.70
C TYR A 120 -3.88 -8.07 6.50
N MET A 121 -2.79 -8.67 6.02
CA MET A 121 -1.47 -8.57 6.67
C MET A 121 -0.95 -7.14 6.74
N LEU A 122 -1.11 -6.36 5.67
CA LEU A 122 -0.71 -4.96 5.64
C LEU A 122 -1.48 -4.12 6.68
N LYS A 123 -2.78 -4.38 6.84
CA LYS A 123 -3.61 -3.69 7.83
C LYS A 123 -3.27 -4.09 9.27
N THR A 124 -3.04 -5.38 9.53
CA THR A 124 -2.65 -5.85 10.87
C THR A 124 -1.26 -5.37 11.26
N TRP A 125 -0.29 -5.38 10.33
CA TRP A 125 1.07 -4.87 10.56
C TRP A 125 1.07 -3.41 10.98
N ARG A 126 0.36 -2.55 10.24
CA ARG A 126 0.24 -1.13 10.62
C ARG A 126 -0.36 -0.95 12.01
N ARG A 127 -1.42 -1.70 12.31
CA ARG A 127 -2.06 -1.65 13.63
C ARG A 127 -1.09 -2.00 14.75
N MET A 128 -0.26 -3.03 14.57
CA MET A 128 0.74 -3.45 15.57
C MET A 128 1.75 -2.34 15.87
N ILE A 129 2.28 -1.67 14.85
CA ILE A 129 3.24 -0.56 15.03
C ILE A 129 2.58 0.61 15.75
N THR A 130 1.38 0.98 15.34
CA THR A 130 0.65 2.07 15.99
C THR A 130 0.35 1.78 17.47
N SER A 131 0.09 0.51 17.81
CA SER A 131 -0.22 0.09 19.18
C SER A 131 1.01 0.11 20.10
N SER A 132 2.21 -0.16 19.56
CA SER A 132 3.44 -0.11 20.35
C SER A 132 3.84 1.32 20.71
N GLU A 133 3.61 2.27 19.81
CA GLU A 133 3.99 3.67 20.03
C GLU A 133 3.14 4.36 21.11
N SER A 134 1.86 4.00 21.23
CA SER A 134 0.96 4.62 22.22
C SER A 134 1.32 4.22 23.65
N THR A 135 1.72 2.97 23.87
CA THR A 135 2.03 2.43 25.20
C THR A 135 3.28 3.09 25.81
N GLU A 136 4.30 3.39 25.00
CA GLU A 136 5.55 4.01 25.50
C GLU A 136 5.41 5.50 25.88
N SER A 137 4.34 6.17 25.44
CA SER A 137 4.14 7.61 25.67
C SER A 137 3.53 7.96 27.03
N ASN A 138 2.81 7.02 27.66
CA ASN A 138 2.12 7.27 28.93
C ASN A 138 3.00 7.04 30.17
N ASP A 139 4.09 6.27 30.07
CA ASP A 139 4.96 5.95 31.21
C ASP A 139 5.95 7.07 31.59
N LYS A 140 5.90 8.23 30.93
CA LYS A 140 6.83 9.35 31.16
C LYS A 140 6.28 10.56 31.92
N TYR A 141 5.03 10.51 32.37
CA TYR A 141 4.41 11.63 33.10
C TYR A 141 3.97 11.31 34.54
N GLU A 142 4.17 10.08 35.04
CA GLU A 142 3.97 9.76 36.46
C GLU A 142 5.25 9.96 37.28
N ASP A 143 5.70 11.21 37.40
CA ASP A 143 6.65 11.64 38.45
C ASP A 143 6.60 13.17 38.63
N ILE A 144 5.38 13.70 38.77
CA ILE A 144 5.20 15.03 39.38
C ILE A 144 4.80 14.77 40.83
N GLU A 145 5.79 14.91 41.71
CA GLU A 145 5.63 14.91 43.16
C GLU A 145 4.43 15.78 43.57
N GLU A 146 3.43 15.09 44.11
CA GLU A 146 2.30 15.66 44.84
C GLU A 146 2.87 16.45 46.03
N SER A 147 2.94 17.78 45.88
CA SER A 147 3.30 18.69 46.95
C SER A 147 2.13 19.62 47.28
N ASP A 148 1.81 19.59 48.57
CA ASP A 148 1.04 20.53 49.38
C ASP A 148 -0.50 20.52 49.30
N GLU A 149 -1.04 19.68 50.18
CA GLU A 149 -2.12 19.95 51.14
C GLU A 149 -2.76 21.35 51.07
N ILE A 150 -4.06 21.40 50.74
CA ILE A 150 -4.97 22.39 51.31
C ILE A 150 -6.27 21.68 51.72
N GLU A 151 -6.37 21.39 53.02
CA GLU A 151 -7.63 21.06 53.70
C GLU A 151 -8.57 22.28 53.69
N LEU A 152 -9.76 22.11 53.13
CA LEU A 152 -10.92 22.94 53.49
C LEU A 152 -12.15 22.05 53.63
N GLY A 153 -12.46 21.70 54.87
CA GLY A 153 -13.73 21.11 55.26
C GLY A 153 -14.89 22.10 55.13
N ASN A 154 -16.08 21.56 54.84
CA ASN A 154 -17.25 21.79 55.68
C ASN A 154 -18.41 20.88 55.28
N ASP A 155 -19.04 20.39 56.33
CA ASP A 155 -20.18 19.49 56.40
C ASP A 155 -21.45 20.09 55.75
N THR A 156 -22.26 19.27 55.08
CA THR A 156 -23.74 19.33 55.20
C THR A 156 -24.33 17.98 54.80
N GLU A 157 -24.92 17.28 55.78
CA GLU A 157 -25.80 16.13 55.60
C GLU A 157 -27.21 16.58 55.17
N GLU A 158 -27.78 15.92 54.16
CA GLU A 158 -29.22 15.73 53.87
C GLU A 158 -29.25 14.91 52.55
N GLY A 159 -29.78 13.70 52.40
CA GLY A 159 -30.81 13.00 53.16
C GLY A 159 -32.03 12.67 52.29
N PHE A 160 -31.89 12.04 51.10
CA PHE A 160 -33.06 11.51 50.36
C PHE A 160 -32.80 10.25 49.50
N ALA A 161 -33.62 9.24 49.81
CA ALA A 161 -34.24 8.20 48.97
C ALA A 161 -33.39 7.23 48.13
N GLU A 162 -33.44 5.96 48.54
CA GLU A 162 -33.14 4.77 47.73
C GLU A 162 -34.05 4.71 46.49
N GLU A 163 -33.47 4.92 45.32
CA GLU A 163 -34.07 4.55 44.03
C GLU A 163 -33.34 3.31 43.49
N GLU A 164 -34.11 2.23 43.39
CA GLU A 164 -33.73 0.90 42.93
C GLU A 164 -33.22 0.94 41.48
N ARG A 165 -31.90 1.11 41.29
CA ARG A 165 -31.25 1.02 39.97
C ARG A 165 -31.03 -0.44 39.60
N ALA A 166 -31.81 -0.89 38.62
CA ALA A 166 -31.55 -2.09 37.85
C ALA A 166 -30.11 -2.11 37.31
N PRO A 167 -29.45 -3.28 37.22
CA PRO A 167 -28.15 -3.39 36.57
C PRO A 167 -28.35 -3.17 35.07
N ARG A 168 -28.08 -1.95 34.60
CA ARG A 168 -27.81 -1.72 33.18
C ARG A 168 -26.49 -2.40 32.87
N ALA A 169 -26.57 -3.46 32.08
CA ALA A 169 -25.42 -4.03 31.43
C ALA A 169 -24.75 -2.93 30.59
N ASN A 170 -23.63 -2.40 31.11
CA ASN A 170 -22.65 -1.70 30.31
C ASN A 170 -21.99 -2.75 29.40
N GLN A 171 -22.65 -3.06 28.28
CA GLN A 171 -22.02 -3.74 27.16
C GLN A 171 -21.48 -2.68 26.22
N MET A 172 -20.15 -2.55 26.22
CA MET A 172 -19.30 -2.15 25.09
C MET A 172 -19.91 -1.13 24.11
N GLU A 173 -19.82 0.15 24.44
CA GLU A 173 -19.85 1.25 23.45
C GLU A 173 -18.47 1.93 23.34
N ASP A 174 -17.38 1.22 23.67
CA ASP A 174 -16.00 1.72 23.50
C ASP A 174 -15.44 1.58 22.07
N ASP A 175 -16.13 0.87 21.17
CA ASP A 175 -15.59 0.58 19.82
C ASP A 175 -15.80 1.70 18.79
N ILE A 176 -16.44 2.83 19.13
CA ILE A 176 -16.80 3.87 18.14
C ILE A 176 -15.89 5.10 18.22
N VAL A 177 -15.25 5.36 19.36
CA VAL A 177 -14.50 6.61 19.57
C VAL A 177 -13.07 6.53 19.00
N ASP A 178 -12.48 5.34 18.94
CA ASP A 178 -11.12 5.15 18.41
C ASP A 178 -11.01 5.23 16.88
N ASP A 179 -12.10 5.03 16.13
CA ASP A 179 -12.07 5.03 14.66
C ASP A 179 -12.18 6.44 14.04
N ILE A 180 -12.55 7.47 14.84
CA ILE A 180 -12.84 8.82 14.32
C ILE A 180 -11.68 9.82 14.53
N ILE A 181 -10.73 9.52 15.44
CA ILE A 181 -9.63 10.44 15.80
C ILE A 181 -8.29 10.06 15.11
N TRP A 182 -8.32 9.43 13.93
CA TRP A 182 -7.08 9.11 13.17
C TRP A 182 -6.78 10.05 12.01
N PHE A 183 -7.71 10.93 11.63
CA PHE A 183 -7.64 11.61 10.32
C PHE A 183 -7.11 13.05 10.32
N ALA A 184 -6.95 13.72 11.47
CA ALA A 184 -6.78 15.19 11.44
C ALA A 184 -5.51 15.77 12.09
N GLU A 185 -4.87 15.13 13.06
CA GLU A 185 -3.82 15.83 13.82
C GLU A 185 -2.60 14.95 14.10
N GLY A 186 -1.49 15.21 13.42
CA GLY A 186 -0.20 15.20 14.11
C GLY A 186 0.88 14.19 13.72
N SER A 187 0.76 13.37 12.68
CA SER A 187 1.87 12.45 12.31
C SER A 187 3.01 13.13 11.53
N ARG A 188 3.61 14.18 12.12
CA ARG A 188 5.05 14.37 11.97
C ARG A 188 5.70 13.33 12.87
N THR A 189 5.77 12.08 12.41
CA THR A 189 6.68 11.11 13.03
C THR A 189 8.09 11.73 13.02
N PRO A 190 8.80 11.79 14.16
CA PRO A 190 10.15 12.35 14.23
C PRO A 190 11.17 11.56 13.39
N ARG A 191 10.80 10.37 12.94
CA ARG A 191 11.49 9.62 11.90
C ARG A 191 10.86 10.00 10.56
N GLY A 192 11.61 10.75 9.75
CA GLY A 192 11.23 11.20 8.40
C GLY A 192 10.98 10.10 7.35
N TYR A 193 10.50 8.93 7.75
CA TYR A 193 9.80 7.98 6.91
C TYR A 193 8.38 8.51 6.73
N GLY A 194 8.27 9.64 6.05
CA GLY A 194 7.01 10.01 5.42
C GLY A 194 6.77 8.97 4.35
N GLU A 195 6.13 7.86 4.72
CA GLU A 195 5.47 6.95 3.78
C GLU A 195 4.35 7.75 3.12
N SER A 196 4.70 8.70 2.25
CA SER A 196 3.75 9.28 1.33
C SER A 196 3.47 8.18 0.32
N TYR A 197 2.55 7.30 0.67
CA TYR A 197 1.81 6.55 -0.32
C TYR A 197 1.32 7.56 -1.37
N THR A 198 1.31 7.10 -2.62
CA THR A 198 0.85 7.85 -3.78
C THR A 198 -0.35 8.74 -3.42
N ALA A 199 -0.29 10.05 -3.70
CA ALA A 199 -1.44 10.92 -3.47
C ALA A 199 -2.53 10.62 -4.49
N CYS A 200 -3.79 10.86 -4.13
CA CYS A 200 -4.88 10.82 -5.11
C CYS A 200 -4.53 11.79 -6.25
N PRO A 201 -4.41 11.32 -7.51
CA PRO A 201 -3.99 12.18 -8.61
C PRO A 201 -4.99 13.30 -8.90
N ASN A 202 -6.25 13.15 -8.50
CA ASN A 202 -7.32 14.10 -8.80
C ASN A 202 -7.42 15.24 -7.79
N CYS A 203 -7.29 14.94 -6.49
CA CYS A 203 -7.46 15.92 -5.42
C CYS A 203 -6.19 16.15 -4.58
N ALA A 204 -5.09 15.47 -4.93
CA ALA A 204 -3.82 15.47 -4.19
C ALA A 204 -3.93 15.06 -2.72
N LEU A 205 -5.04 14.46 -2.30
CA LEU A 205 -5.20 13.92 -0.95
C LEU A 205 -4.18 12.80 -0.75
N GLN A 206 -3.31 12.96 0.25
CA GLN A 206 -2.30 11.96 0.59
C GLN A 206 -2.98 10.70 1.13
N VAL A 207 -2.46 9.56 0.71
CA VAL A 207 -2.86 8.25 1.25
C VAL A 207 -2.13 8.04 2.56
N THR A 208 -2.82 8.21 3.68
CA THR A 208 -2.25 7.99 5.03
C THR A 208 -2.52 6.59 5.55
N SER A 209 -3.52 5.89 4.99
CA SER A 209 -3.92 4.53 5.32
C SER A 209 -4.14 3.74 4.05
N VAL A 210 -3.91 2.42 4.07
CA VAL A 210 -4.32 1.55 2.96
C VAL A 210 -5.83 1.31 2.93
N SER A 211 -6.56 1.66 3.99
CA SER A 211 -8.01 1.47 4.11
C SER A 211 -8.79 2.61 3.47
N ASP A 212 -9.98 2.29 2.96
CA ASP A 212 -10.93 3.21 2.32
C ASP A 212 -10.45 3.86 1.01
N TRP A 213 -9.63 3.13 0.24
CA TRP A 213 -9.10 3.59 -1.04
C TRP A 213 -9.50 2.67 -2.20
N TYR A 214 -9.54 3.24 -3.40
CA TYR A 214 -9.81 2.54 -4.65
C TYR A 214 -8.55 2.48 -5.49
N PHE A 215 -7.92 1.31 -5.55
CA PHE A 215 -6.72 1.10 -6.36
C PHE A 215 -7.10 0.65 -7.77
N CYS A 216 -6.51 1.27 -8.79
CA CYS A 216 -6.78 0.89 -10.18
C CYS A 216 -5.97 -0.34 -10.58
N ARG A 217 -6.62 -1.34 -11.18
CA ARG A 217 -5.95 -2.55 -11.69
C ARG A 217 -5.33 -2.38 -13.08
N SER A 218 -5.65 -1.30 -13.78
CA SER A 218 -5.07 -0.95 -15.09
C SER A 218 -3.96 0.12 -14.97
N CYS A 219 -3.84 0.75 -13.81
CA CYS A 219 -2.91 1.85 -13.60
C CYS A 219 -2.19 1.64 -12.27
N PRO A 220 -1.06 0.91 -12.26
CA PRO A 220 -0.40 0.42 -11.05
C PRO A 220 -0.12 1.48 -9.96
N HIS A 221 0.06 2.73 -10.39
CA HIS A 221 0.40 3.87 -9.51
C HIS A 221 -0.78 4.74 -9.14
N THR A 222 -1.99 4.37 -9.58
CA THR A 222 -3.19 5.19 -9.36
C THR A 222 -4.07 4.61 -8.27
N VAL A 223 -4.29 5.46 -7.26
CA VAL A 223 -5.17 5.22 -6.14
C VAL A 223 -6.10 6.43 -5.99
N LEU A 224 -7.39 6.19 -5.77
CA LEU A 224 -8.42 7.22 -5.69
C LEU A 224 -9.10 7.21 -4.33
N CYS A 225 -9.35 8.40 -3.80
CA CYS A 225 -10.22 8.53 -2.64
C CYS A 225 -11.68 8.22 -3.05
N PRO A 226 -12.57 7.93 -2.08
CA PRO A 226 -13.96 7.58 -2.37
C PRO A 226 -14.70 8.63 -3.22
N SER A 227 -14.47 9.92 -2.95
CA SER A 227 -15.08 11.02 -3.71
C SER A 227 -14.62 11.04 -5.16
N CYS A 228 -13.31 11.00 -5.42
CA CYS A 228 -12.79 11.00 -6.79
C CYS A 228 -13.14 9.74 -7.57
N TYR A 229 -13.24 8.58 -6.89
CA TYR A 229 -13.76 7.36 -7.52
C TYR A 229 -15.23 7.53 -7.96
N ALA A 230 -16.09 8.10 -7.11
CA ALA A 230 -17.48 8.37 -7.43
C ALA A 230 -17.64 9.35 -8.61
N ASP A 231 -16.79 10.38 -8.69
CA ASP A 231 -16.76 11.33 -9.80
C ASP A 231 -16.38 10.67 -11.14
N ILE A 232 -15.40 9.76 -11.11
CA ILE A 232 -15.02 8.99 -12.30
C ILE A 232 -16.15 8.04 -12.71
N LYS A 233 -16.79 7.34 -11.77
CA LYS A 233 -17.87 6.38 -12.08
C LYS A 233 -19.16 7.03 -12.53
N SER A 234 -19.45 8.25 -12.08
CA SER A 234 -20.62 9.01 -12.52
C SER A 234 -20.46 9.65 -13.90
N GLY A 235 -19.26 9.61 -14.50
CA GLY A 235 -18.98 10.23 -15.80
C GLY A 235 -18.85 11.75 -15.75
N HIS A 236 -19.00 12.37 -14.56
CA HIS A 236 -18.83 13.80 -14.36
C HIS A 236 -17.38 14.26 -14.49
N ALA A 237 -16.42 13.34 -14.39
CA ALA A 237 -15.00 13.63 -14.55
C ALA A 237 -14.57 14.09 -15.96
N GLN A 238 -15.40 13.90 -17.00
CA GLN A 238 -15.03 14.32 -18.37
C GLN A 238 -15.08 15.84 -18.61
N ASP A 239 -15.77 16.61 -17.76
CA ASP A 239 -15.96 18.06 -17.98
C ASP A 239 -15.07 18.95 -17.09
N HIS A 240 -14.29 18.39 -16.17
CA HIS A 240 -13.40 19.18 -15.31
C HIS A 240 -12.01 19.35 -15.91
N LEU A 241 -11.70 20.62 -16.21
CA LEU A 241 -10.53 21.26 -16.84
C LEU A 241 -9.11 20.91 -16.31
N LEU A 242 -8.90 19.81 -15.58
CA LEU A 242 -7.59 19.43 -15.02
C LEU A 242 -6.73 18.53 -15.95
N SER A 243 -7.17 18.31 -17.19
CA SER A 243 -6.61 17.32 -18.12
C SER A 243 -5.32 17.72 -18.89
N GLN A 244 -4.72 18.90 -18.66
CA GLN A 244 -3.72 19.41 -19.63
C GLN A 244 -2.26 18.97 -19.44
N HIS A 245 -1.88 18.30 -18.34
CA HIS A 245 -0.44 18.08 -18.06
C HIS A 245 0.02 16.67 -17.74
N VAL A 246 -0.86 15.67 -17.62
CA VAL A 246 -0.47 14.25 -17.52
C VAL A 246 -1.56 13.44 -18.22
N PRO A 247 -1.24 12.45 -19.07
CA PRO A 247 -2.25 11.59 -19.66
C PRO A 247 -3.14 11.03 -18.55
N GLN A 248 -4.44 11.36 -18.59
CA GLN A 248 -5.44 10.81 -17.68
C GLN A 248 -5.47 9.30 -17.85
N THR A 249 -4.80 8.57 -16.97
CA THR A 249 -4.64 7.12 -17.11
C THR A 249 -5.86 6.35 -16.64
N CYS A 250 -6.60 6.83 -15.62
CA CYS A 250 -7.81 6.15 -15.14
C CYS A 250 -9.11 6.73 -15.72
N ASN A 251 -9.99 5.85 -16.19
CA ASN A 251 -11.33 6.20 -16.63
C ASN A 251 -12.39 5.27 -16.01
N SER A 252 -13.67 5.51 -16.32
CA SER A 252 -14.79 4.75 -15.76
C SER A 252 -14.82 3.28 -16.16
N GLN A 253 -14.16 2.89 -17.27
CA GLN A 253 -14.06 1.52 -17.75
C GLN A 253 -13.00 0.70 -16.98
N HIS A 254 -12.08 1.37 -16.29
CA HIS A 254 -11.06 0.66 -15.51
C HIS A 254 -11.68 -0.08 -14.33
N ASN A 255 -11.06 -1.22 -13.99
CA ASN A 255 -11.40 -1.99 -12.81
C ASN A 255 -10.66 -1.40 -11.60
N PHE A 256 -11.37 -1.31 -10.48
CA PHE A 256 -10.85 -0.78 -9.23
C PHE A 256 -11.09 -1.78 -8.11
N TYR A 257 -10.09 -1.94 -7.26
CA TYR A 257 -10.17 -2.72 -6.04
C TYR A 257 -10.36 -1.78 -4.86
N TYR A 258 -11.45 -1.95 -4.12
CA TYR A 258 -11.71 -1.21 -2.89
C TYR A 258 -11.08 -1.96 -1.72
N THR A 259 -10.22 -1.28 -0.97
CA THR A 259 -9.51 -1.89 0.15
C THR A 259 -10.37 -2.07 1.39
N GLY A 260 -11.58 -1.53 1.44
CA GLY A 260 -12.44 -1.67 2.62
C GLY A 260 -11.99 -0.83 3.81
N LYS A 261 -12.82 -0.84 4.84
CA LYS A 261 -12.60 -0.10 6.09
C LYS A 261 -11.37 -0.62 6.87
N PRO A 262 -10.84 0.15 7.83
CA PRO A 262 -9.88 -0.35 8.80
C PRO A 262 -10.36 -1.64 9.49
N LEU A 263 -9.43 -2.52 9.84
CA LEU A 263 -9.75 -3.75 10.58
C LEU A 263 -10.11 -3.40 12.03
N ARG A 264 -11.26 -3.90 12.48
CA ARG A 264 -11.64 -3.90 13.90
C ARG A 264 -10.79 -4.90 14.66
N LEU A 265 -10.62 -4.69 15.97
CA LEU A 265 -9.92 -5.64 16.84
C LEU A 265 -10.53 -7.05 16.77
N SER A 266 -11.86 -7.14 16.71
CA SER A 266 -12.57 -8.42 16.59
C SER A 266 -12.36 -9.14 15.26
N GLU A 267 -11.85 -8.45 14.25
CA GLU A 267 -11.54 -9.01 12.93
C GLU A 267 -10.08 -9.47 12.81
N CYS A 268 -9.24 -9.10 13.77
CA CYS A 268 -7.86 -9.56 13.85
C CYS A 268 -7.81 -10.99 14.40
N GLU A 269 -7.21 -11.88 13.61
CA GLU A 269 -6.80 -13.21 14.02
C GLU A 269 -5.59 -13.15 14.97
N GLU A 270 -5.27 -14.30 15.58
CA GLU A 270 -4.06 -14.46 16.37
C GLU A 270 -2.80 -14.12 15.55
N LEU A 271 -1.77 -13.61 16.25
CA LEU A 271 -0.50 -13.25 15.63
C LEU A 271 0.08 -14.41 14.82
N GLY A 272 0.50 -14.13 13.59
CA GLY A 272 1.05 -15.13 12.67
C GLY A 272 0.00 -15.89 11.86
N LYS A 273 -1.29 -15.52 11.95
CA LYS A 273 -2.35 -16.05 11.08
C LYS A 273 -2.88 -14.99 10.12
N VAL A 274 -3.22 -15.44 8.92
CA VAL A 274 -3.85 -14.65 7.86
C VAL A 274 -5.27 -15.14 7.62
N ARG A 275 -6.19 -14.20 7.41
CA ARG A 275 -7.61 -14.45 7.16
C ARG A 275 -7.93 -14.22 5.67
N PHE A 276 -8.52 -15.23 5.04
CA PHE A 276 -9.07 -15.16 3.68
C PHE A 276 -10.59 -15.15 3.75
N SER A 277 -11.20 -14.37 2.87
CA SER A 277 -12.65 -14.41 2.67
C SER A 277 -12.90 -14.77 1.21
N SER A 278 -13.50 -15.93 0.98
CA SER A 278 -13.94 -16.31 -0.36
C SER A 278 -15.06 -15.38 -0.81
N SER A 279 -14.87 -14.70 -1.93
CA SER A 279 -15.88 -13.83 -2.51
C SER A 279 -17.13 -14.60 -2.98
N GLU A 280 -16.96 -15.88 -3.35
CA GLU A 280 -18.04 -16.72 -3.88
C GLU A 280 -18.85 -17.40 -2.78
N SER A 281 -18.20 -17.98 -1.78
CA SER A 281 -18.87 -18.76 -0.74
C SER A 281 -19.13 -17.96 0.55
N GLY A 282 -18.45 -16.83 0.74
CA GLY A 282 -18.41 -16.11 2.01
C GLY A 282 -17.71 -16.90 3.13
N GLU A 283 -17.10 -18.04 2.80
CA GLU A 283 -16.36 -18.85 3.74
C GLU A 283 -15.09 -18.13 4.14
N VAL A 284 -14.84 -18.12 5.45
CA VAL A 284 -13.63 -17.57 6.04
C VAL A 284 -12.66 -18.71 6.26
N LYS A 285 -11.48 -18.59 5.66
CA LYS A 285 -10.38 -19.54 5.86
C LYS A 285 -9.25 -18.82 6.60
N THR A 286 -8.68 -19.50 7.59
CA THR A 286 -7.52 -18.99 8.34
C THR A 286 -6.34 -19.92 8.13
N LEU A 287 -5.19 -19.36 7.80
CA LEU A 287 -3.92 -20.10 7.63
C LEU A 287 -2.82 -19.44 8.44
N TRP A 288 -1.76 -20.21 8.74
CA TRP A 288 -0.52 -19.63 9.21
C TRP A 288 0.15 -18.83 8.09
N VAL A 289 0.75 -17.69 8.43
CA VAL A 289 1.43 -16.81 7.45
C VAL A 289 2.52 -17.57 6.71
N GLU A 290 3.32 -18.38 7.40
CA GLU A 290 4.35 -19.22 6.77
C GLU A 290 3.76 -20.23 5.78
N GLU A 291 2.68 -20.92 6.18
CA GLU A 291 1.99 -21.86 5.30
C GLU A 291 1.43 -21.17 4.05
N TRP A 292 0.87 -19.97 4.22
CA TRP A 292 0.39 -19.18 3.09
C TRP A 292 1.52 -18.70 2.19
N LYS A 293 2.65 -18.23 2.73
CA LYS A 293 3.84 -17.86 1.96
C LYS A 293 4.37 -19.03 1.13
N ASP A 294 4.43 -20.23 1.71
CA ASP A 294 4.82 -21.46 0.99
C ASP A 294 3.84 -21.80 -0.15
N GLN A 295 2.54 -21.72 0.10
CA GLN A 295 1.51 -21.93 -0.93
C GLN A 295 1.63 -20.89 -2.05
N LEU A 296 1.89 -19.63 -1.70
CA LEU A 296 2.07 -18.55 -2.67
C LEU A 296 3.33 -18.75 -3.51
N ALA A 297 4.44 -19.16 -2.88
CA ALA A 297 5.69 -19.47 -3.56
C ALA A 297 5.52 -20.58 -4.60
N GLU A 298 4.79 -21.66 -4.24
CA GLU A 298 4.50 -22.77 -5.15
C GLU A 298 3.55 -22.34 -6.29
N LYS A 299 2.45 -21.64 -5.95
CA LYS A 299 1.48 -21.10 -6.93
C LYS A 299 2.17 -20.23 -7.98
N TRP A 300 3.07 -19.35 -7.54
CA TRP A 300 3.80 -18.42 -8.40
C TRP A 300 5.10 -18.99 -8.98
N ARG A 301 5.49 -20.21 -8.58
CA ARG A 301 6.71 -20.91 -9.00
C ARG A 301 7.97 -20.06 -8.80
N THR A 302 8.13 -19.48 -7.61
CA THR A 302 9.17 -18.47 -7.33
C THR A 302 10.55 -19.05 -7.08
N LYS A 303 10.65 -20.29 -6.58
CA LYS A 303 11.89 -20.90 -6.08
C LYS A 303 13.10 -20.73 -7.02
N ASP A 304 12.97 -21.18 -8.26
CA ASP A 304 14.03 -21.12 -9.27
C ASP A 304 13.73 -20.07 -10.36
N PHE A 305 12.88 -19.09 -10.05
CA PHE A 305 12.47 -18.10 -11.03
C PHE A 305 13.58 -17.09 -11.32
N GLU A 306 13.96 -17.03 -12.60
CA GLU A 306 14.76 -15.98 -13.20
C GLU A 306 14.25 -15.73 -14.63
N PHE A 307 14.43 -14.50 -15.13
CA PHE A 307 14.20 -14.21 -16.54
C PHE A 307 15.36 -14.77 -17.36
N GLU A 308 15.08 -15.67 -18.29
CA GLU A 308 16.08 -16.22 -19.20
C GLU A 308 16.75 -15.10 -19.99
N GLY A 309 18.07 -14.97 -19.83
CA GLY A 309 18.84 -13.90 -20.45
C GLY A 309 18.55 -12.51 -19.89
N GLY A 310 17.94 -12.41 -18.70
CA GLY A 310 17.64 -11.15 -18.01
C GLY A 310 16.29 -10.52 -18.36
N PHE A 311 15.87 -9.54 -17.54
CA PHE A 311 14.55 -8.93 -17.63
C PHE A 311 14.35 -8.18 -18.95
N SER A 312 15.35 -7.42 -19.39
CA SER A 312 15.26 -6.66 -20.65
C SER A 312 15.17 -7.60 -21.86
N ALA A 313 15.99 -8.66 -21.92
CA ALA A 313 15.94 -9.64 -22.99
C ALA A 313 14.59 -10.37 -23.04
N TRP A 314 14.03 -10.73 -21.88
CA TRP A 314 12.68 -11.28 -21.81
C TRP A 314 11.63 -10.29 -22.36
N CYS A 315 11.69 -9.01 -22.00
CA CYS A 315 10.80 -7.99 -22.54
C CYS A 315 10.89 -7.92 -24.07
N MET A 316 12.10 -7.92 -24.61
CA MET A 316 12.34 -7.91 -26.07
C MET A 316 11.70 -9.12 -26.78
N ASN A 317 11.63 -10.27 -26.12
CA ASN A 317 11.02 -11.47 -26.70
C ASN A 317 9.49 -11.45 -26.68
N VAL A 318 8.87 -10.86 -25.64
CA VAL A 318 7.41 -10.89 -25.47
C VAL A 318 6.70 -9.68 -26.09
N LEU A 319 7.38 -8.55 -26.22
CA LEU A 319 6.78 -7.34 -26.78
C LEU A 319 6.64 -7.43 -28.32
N PRO A 320 5.55 -6.89 -28.89
CA PRO A 320 5.41 -6.72 -30.34
C PRO A 320 6.49 -5.79 -30.92
N GLU A 321 6.68 -5.85 -32.24
CA GLU A 321 7.74 -5.14 -32.97
C GLU A 321 7.84 -3.66 -32.60
N LEU A 322 6.73 -2.92 -32.62
CA LEU A 322 6.73 -1.49 -32.30
C LEU A 322 7.18 -1.20 -30.86
N GLN A 323 6.66 -1.92 -29.88
CA GLN A 323 7.02 -1.75 -28.47
C GLN A 323 8.43 -2.23 -28.17
N ARG A 324 8.87 -3.29 -28.85
CA ARG A 324 10.22 -3.86 -28.75
C ARG A 324 11.28 -2.86 -29.22
N ASP A 325 11.07 -2.23 -30.39
CA ASP A 325 12.00 -1.23 -30.90
C ASP A 325 12.11 -0.03 -29.96
N ARG A 326 10.96 0.42 -29.42
CA ARG A 326 10.92 1.49 -28.42
C ARG A 326 11.60 1.09 -27.12
N TRP A 327 11.39 -0.14 -26.66
CA TRP A 327 12.02 -0.69 -25.46
C TRP A 327 13.54 -0.69 -25.61
N ALA A 328 14.07 -1.15 -26.74
CA ALA A 328 15.51 -1.14 -27.02
C ALA A 328 16.11 0.27 -27.10
N CYS A 329 15.35 1.27 -27.52
CA CYS A 329 15.80 2.67 -27.48
C CYS A 329 15.90 3.21 -26.05
N LEU A 330 15.02 2.77 -25.16
CA LEU A 330 14.93 3.29 -23.79
C LEU A 330 15.79 2.53 -22.79
N PHE A 331 15.88 1.20 -22.94
CA PHE A 331 16.40 0.31 -21.93
C PHE A 331 17.46 -0.63 -22.52
N LYS A 332 18.49 -0.89 -21.73
CA LYS A 332 19.49 -1.94 -21.97
C LYS A 332 19.70 -2.74 -20.69
N GLU A 333 20.28 -3.93 -20.85
CA GLU A 333 20.88 -4.65 -19.73
C GLU A 333 22.07 -3.90 -19.14
#